data_AF-E1X2M9-F1
#
_entry.id   AF-E1X2M9-F1
#
_cell.length_a   1.000
_cell.length_b   1.000
_cell.length_c   1.000
_cell.angle_alpha   90.00
_cell.angle_beta   90.00
_cell.angle_gamma   90.00
#
_symmetry.space_group_name_H-M   'P 1'
#
loop_
_entity.id
_entity.type
_entity.pdbx_description
1 polymer ?
#
loop_
_entity_poly.entity_id
_entity_poly.type
_entity_poly.pdbx_seq_one_letter_code
_entity_poly.pdbx_strand_id
1 'polypeptide(L)'
;MYAEKATIKGDPVKKSLAILLILQSINISAGVQRDIVFEHKIKNSDCKKNDSCTLKNFHLQVTDYIVSRGVERSYGTKAIISYQTDQVKHLEDYAVVQFIRGCVYNEMIDENGKVTKYSGTSRQFFGSIEKFNHPNWVIDSIDKDPIYNSSDVSSSRHDYYRWNSNPNSYGEDGEEYLLRESPTFPKVYVSDLPSTSFYSDGSAKSTNLEFNVCIYKTSDVPRETTPEDINFAEPIHCMKWKTSNVFNFKTKKYEKNVPIEKSCSGL
;
A
#
# COMPACT_ATOMS: atom_id res chain seq x y z
N MET A 1 3.65 -101.91 18.43
CA MET A 1 4.30 -101.17 19.54
C MET A 1 4.49 -99.74 19.08
N TYR A 2 3.94 -98.79 19.84
CA TYR A 2 3.65 -97.43 19.42
C TYR A 2 4.89 -96.56 19.26
N ALA A 3 4.87 -95.73 18.21
CA ALA A 3 5.88 -94.74 17.87
C ALA A 3 5.65 -93.42 18.63
N GLU A 4 6.74 -92.87 19.14
CA GLU A 4 6.88 -91.59 19.84
C GLU A 4 6.98 -90.44 18.81
N LYS A 5 6.18 -89.38 18.95
CA LYS A 5 6.31 -88.12 18.21
C LYS A 5 6.57 -87.00 19.20
N ALA A 6 7.76 -86.40 19.13
CA ALA A 6 8.13 -85.20 19.85
C ALA A 6 7.75 -83.93 19.07
N THR A 7 7.22 -82.96 19.81
CA THR A 7 6.64 -81.70 19.35
C THR A 7 7.68 -80.58 19.40
N ILE A 8 7.80 -79.77 18.35
CA ILE A 8 8.55 -78.50 18.37
C ILE A 8 7.54 -77.35 18.35
N LYS A 9 7.52 -76.54 19.43
CA LYS A 9 6.77 -75.28 19.54
C LYS A 9 7.57 -74.17 18.87
N GLY A 10 6.96 -73.46 17.92
CA GLY A 10 7.46 -72.20 17.39
C GLY A 10 6.76 -71.01 18.04
N ASP A 11 7.53 -70.02 18.49
CA ASP A 11 7.03 -68.77 19.07
C ASP A 11 6.58 -67.77 17.99
N PRO A 12 5.56 -66.93 18.28
CA PRO A 12 5.05 -65.94 17.34
C PRO A 12 5.91 -64.67 17.33
N VAL A 13 6.39 -64.31 16.13
CA VAL A 13 7.12 -63.07 15.83
C VAL A 13 6.21 -61.86 16.04
N LYS A 14 6.50 -61.04 17.07
CA LYS A 14 5.90 -59.72 17.29
C LYS A 14 6.34 -58.76 16.17
N LYS A 15 5.42 -58.44 15.26
CA LYS A 15 5.61 -57.37 14.27
C LYS A 15 5.56 -56.01 14.99
N SER A 16 6.73 -55.41 15.18
CA SER A 16 6.87 -54.04 15.70
C SER A 16 6.44 -53.06 14.60
N LEU A 17 5.32 -52.38 14.82
CA LEU A 17 4.79 -51.34 13.93
C LEU A 17 5.59 -50.06 14.18
N ALA A 18 6.68 -49.85 13.43
CA ALA A 18 7.43 -48.61 13.46
C ALA A 18 6.59 -47.50 12.80
N ILE A 19 5.94 -46.68 13.62
CA ILE A 19 5.29 -45.43 13.20
C ILE A 19 6.41 -44.45 12.85
N LEU A 20 6.70 -44.32 11.55
CA LEU A 20 7.56 -43.27 11.02
C LEU A 20 6.80 -41.94 11.11
N LEU A 21 6.99 -41.22 12.22
CA LEU A 21 6.56 -39.82 12.36
C LEU A 21 7.45 -38.98 11.44
N ILE A 22 7.03 -38.84 10.18
CA ILE A 22 7.58 -37.84 9.27
C ILE A 22 7.12 -36.48 9.80
N LEU A 23 7.94 -35.87 10.66
CA LEU A 23 7.87 -34.45 10.95
C LEU A 23 8.23 -33.71 9.67
N GLN A 24 7.25 -33.57 8.76
CA GLN A 24 7.32 -32.55 7.73
C GLN A 24 7.29 -31.22 8.47
N SER A 25 8.46 -30.63 8.66
CA SER A 25 8.60 -29.22 8.98
C SER A 25 7.87 -28.45 7.88
N ILE A 26 6.62 -28.09 8.14
CA ILE A 26 5.87 -27.17 7.29
C ILE A 26 6.62 -25.85 7.43
N ASN A 27 7.54 -25.59 6.50
CA ASN A 27 8.09 -24.27 6.30
C ASN A 27 6.92 -23.40 5.86
N ILE A 28 6.26 -22.76 6.83
CA ILE A 28 5.23 -21.75 6.57
C ILE A 28 5.99 -20.54 6.03
N SER A 29 6.29 -20.55 4.74
CA SER A 29 6.81 -19.38 4.05
C SER A 29 5.75 -18.29 4.05
N ALA A 30 6.17 -17.04 4.24
CA ALA A 30 5.28 -15.91 4.10
C ALA A 30 4.81 -15.83 2.65
N GLY A 31 3.49 -15.86 2.44
CA GLY A 31 2.88 -15.72 1.12
C GLY A 31 2.39 -14.29 0.91
N VAL A 32 2.56 -13.76 -0.31
CA VAL A 32 2.00 -12.46 -0.70
C VAL A 32 1.09 -12.65 -1.91
N GLN A 33 -0.21 -12.40 -1.73
CA GLN A 33 -1.18 -12.29 -2.81
C GLN A 33 -1.32 -10.83 -3.21
N ARG A 34 -1.45 -10.55 -4.51
CA ARG A 34 -1.63 -9.19 -5.06
C ARG A 34 -2.68 -9.23 -6.16
N ASP A 35 -3.64 -8.30 -6.09
CA ASP A 35 -4.73 -8.17 -7.06
C ASP A 35 -4.82 -6.70 -7.51
N ILE A 36 -4.73 -6.44 -8.82
CA ILE A 36 -4.97 -5.10 -9.38
C ILE A 36 -6.47 -4.85 -9.28
N VAL A 37 -6.87 -3.88 -8.45
CA VAL A 37 -8.27 -3.55 -8.18
C VAL A 37 -8.74 -2.31 -8.92
N PHE A 38 -7.81 -1.50 -9.42
CA PHE A 38 -8.10 -0.33 -10.23
C PHE A 38 -6.89 0.00 -11.11
N GLU A 39 -7.14 0.32 -12.37
CA GLU A 39 -6.13 0.83 -13.29
C GLU A 39 -6.78 1.88 -14.20
N HIS A 40 -6.20 3.07 -14.26
CA HIS A 40 -6.71 4.13 -15.12
C HIS A 40 -5.58 4.94 -15.73
N LYS A 41 -5.69 5.19 -17.03
CA LYS A 41 -4.75 5.96 -17.82
C LYS A 41 -5.47 7.10 -18.52
N ILE A 42 -5.01 8.33 -18.26
CA ILE A 42 -5.50 9.54 -18.90
C ILE A 42 -4.48 9.96 -19.95
N LYS A 43 -4.95 10.17 -21.18
CA LYS A 43 -4.17 10.81 -22.25
C LYS A 43 -4.43 12.31 -22.21
N ASN A 44 -3.37 13.13 -22.21
CA ASN A 44 -3.51 14.58 -22.16
C ASN A 44 -3.86 15.17 -23.54
N SER A 45 -5.11 14.99 -23.98
CA SER A 45 -5.56 15.40 -25.32
C SER A 45 -5.84 16.90 -25.45
N ASP A 46 -6.25 17.57 -24.38
CA ASP A 46 -6.56 19.01 -24.37
C ASP A 46 -5.39 19.84 -23.78
N CYS A 47 -4.17 19.46 -24.14
CA CYS A 47 -2.96 20.01 -23.54
C CYS A 47 -2.74 21.50 -23.82
N LYS A 48 -3.41 22.07 -24.84
CA LYS A 48 -3.30 23.50 -25.18
C LYS A 48 -4.01 24.39 -24.16
N LYS A 49 -5.05 23.88 -23.48
CA LYS A 49 -5.84 24.64 -22.51
C LYS A 49 -5.01 25.14 -21.33
N ASN A 50 -4.03 24.35 -20.91
CA ASN A 50 -3.17 24.62 -19.76
C ASN A 50 -1.67 24.54 -20.12
N ASP A 51 -1.34 24.62 -21.42
CA ASP A 51 0.04 24.60 -21.93
C ASP A 51 0.88 23.42 -21.39
N SER A 52 0.30 22.22 -21.42
CA SER A 52 0.89 20.99 -20.89
C SER A 52 1.21 19.94 -21.98
N CYS A 53 1.50 20.38 -23.21
CA CYS A 53 1.61 19.47 -24.36
C CYS A 53 2.81 18.52 -24.34
N THR A 54 3.79 18.78 -23.46
CA THR A 54 4.89 17.86 -23.20
C THR A 54 4.43 16.66 -22.36
N LEU A 55 3.39 16.80 -21.52
CA LEU A 55 2.74 15.68 -20.82
C LEU A 55 1.92 14.86 -21.81
N LYS A 56 2.16 13.55 -21.87
CA LYS A 56 1.44 12.59 -22.73
C LYS A 56 0.39 11.82 -21.96
N ASN A 57 0.79 11.20 -20.85
CA ASN A 57 -0.07 10.31 -20.09
C ASN A 57 0.09 10.53 -18.58
N PHE A 58 -1.01 10.37 -17.85
CA PHE A 58 -1.04 10.23 -16.39
C PHE A 58 -1.74 8.92 -16.04
N HIS A 59 -1.20 8.13 -15.13
CA HIS A 59 -1.60 6.75 -14.90
C HIS A 59 -1.61 6.41 -13.40
N LEU A 60 -2.66 5.71 -12.97
CA LEU A 60 -2.85 5.23 -11.61
C LEU A 60 -3.18 3.75 -11.65
N GLN A 61 -2.36 2.95 -10.97
CA GLN A 61 -2.61 1.53 -10.72
C GLN A 61 -2.71 1.31 -9.22
N VAL A 62 -3.78 0.67 -8.77
CA VAL A 62 -4.03 0.33 -7.37
C VAL A 62 -4.08 -1.18 -7.24
N THR A 63 -3.30 -1.69 -6.30
CA THR A 63 -3.16 -3.13 -6.05
C THR A 63 -3.46 -3.41 -4.58
N ASP A 64 -4.49 -4.22 -4.33
CA ASP A 64 -4.70 -4.78 -3.01
C ASP A 64 -3.73 -5.95 -2.81
N TYR A 65 -3.22 -6.09 -1.59
CA TYR A 65 -2.35 -7.21 -1.25
C TYR A 65 -2.68 -7.82 0.10
N ILE A 66 -2.41 -9.11 0.22
CA ILE A 66 -2.56 -9.88 1.45
C ILE A 66 -1.22 -10.54 1.76
N VAL A 67 -0.66 -10.21 2.92
CA VAL A 67 0.52 -10.90 3.47
C VAL A 67 0.02 -11.93 4.47
N SER A 68 0.38 -13.20 4.27
CA SER A 68 0.00 -14.31 5.15
C SER A 68 1.22 -14.87 5.88
N ARG A 69 1.12 -15.01 7.21
CA ARG A 69 2.12 -15.68 8.05
C ARG A 69 1.41 -16.67 8.97
N GLY A 70 1.40 -17.95 8.58
CA GLY A 70 0.60 -18.96 9.26
C GLY A 70 -0.89 -18.68 9.10
N VAL A 71 -1.59 -18.50 10.22
CA VAL A 71 -3.02 -18.14 10.23
C VAL A 71 -3.25 -16.62 10.18
N GLU A 72 -2.21 -15.83 10.43
CA GLU A 72 -2.31 -14.37 10.46
C GLU A 72 -2.31 -13.80 9.06
N ARG A 73 -3.15 -12.77 8.85
CA ARG A 73 -3.27 -12.05 7.58
C ARG A 73 -3.20 -10.55 7.82
N SER A 74 -2.38 -9.89 7.02
CA SER A 74 -2.33 -8.44 6.91
C SER A 74 -2.83 -8.02 5.54
N TYR A 75 -3.71 -7.03 5.51
CA TYR A 75 -4.35 -6.48 4.32
C TYR A 75 -3.78 -5.10 4.06
N GLY A 76 -3.41 -4.82 2.82
CA GLY A 76 -2.95 -3.50 2.43
C GLY A 76 -3.35 -3.17 1.01
N THR A 77 -3.11 -1.93 0.65
CA THR A 77 -3.32 -1.40 -0.70
C THR A 77 -2.09 -0.60 -1.08
N LYS A 78 -1.60 -0.79 -2.30
CA LYS A 78 -0.49 -0.04 -2.89
C LYS A 78 -1.02 0.76 -4.06
N ALA A 79 -0.60 2.01 -4.19
CA ALA A 79 -0.80 2.80 -5.40
C ALA A 79 0.54 2.99 -6.13
N ILE A 80 0.50 2.88 -7.45
CA ILE A 80 1.55 3.36 -8.36
C ILE A 80 0.96 4.51 -9.16
N ILE A 81 1.59 5.67 -9.06
CA ILE A 81 1.17 6.88 -9.75
C ILE A 81 2.30 7.25 -10.70
N SER A 82 2.03 7.20 -12.01
CA SER A 82 3.05 7.43 -13.03
C SER A 82 2.60 8.42 -14.09
N TYR A 83 3.56 9.12 -14.69
CA TYR A 83 3.30 9.96 -15.84
C TYR A 83 4.41 9.84 -16.87
N GLN A 84 4.06 10.19 -18.10
CA GLN A 84 4.94 10.13 -19.24
C GLN A 84 4.91 11.46 -20.00
N THR A 85 6.08 11.96 -20.37
CA THR A 85 6.27 13.13 -21.23
C THR A 85 6.73 12.73 -22.63
N ASP A 86 6.90 13.69 -23.56
CA ASP A 86 7.56 13.41 -24.85
C ASP A 86 9.07 13.20 -24.72
N GLN A 87 9.73 13.91 -23.80
CA GLN A 87 11.18 13.85 -23.63
C GLN A 87 11.57 13.85 -22.15
N VAL A 88 12.70 13.21 -21.84
CA VAL A 88 13.23 13.06 -20.47
C VAL A 88 13.42 14.42 -19.78
N LYS A 89 13.91 15.43 -20.51
CA LYS A 89 14.09 16.79 -19.98
C LYS A 89 12.80 17.47 -19.49
N HIS A 90 11.63 16.97 -19.88
CA HIS A 90 10.33 17.51 -19.47
C HIS A 90 9.74 16.80 -18.26
N LEU A 91 10.41 15.79 -17.70
CA LEU A 91 9.89 15.03 -16.56
C LEU A 91 9.69 15.92 -15.33
N GLU A 92 10.61 16.84 -15.05
CA GLU A 92 10.53 17.76 -13.91
C GLU A 92 9.59 18.94 -14.15
N ASP A 93 9.05 19.11 -15.37
CA ASP A 93 8.04 20.15 -15.66
C ASP A 93 6.69 19.82 -14.99
N TYR A 94 6.49 18.57 -14.55
CA TYR A 94 5.26 18.10 -13.94
C TYR A 94 5.51 17.46 -12.58
N ALA A 95 4.57 17.63 -11.67
CA ALA A 95 4.65 17.09 -10.32
C ALA A 95 3.35 16.40 -9.92
N VAL A 96 3.48 15.33 -9.14
CA VAL A 96 2.36 14.65 -8.48
C VAL A 96 2.15 15.27 -7.11
N VAL A 97 0.91 15.67 -6.82
CA VAL A 97 0.47 16.07 -5.48
C VAL A 97 -0.65 15.11 -5.07
N GLN A 98 -0.53 14.55 -3.88
CA GLN A 98 -1.53 13.66 -3.30
C GLN A 98 -2.31 14.42 -2.22
N PHE A 99 -3.62 14.23 -2.20
CA PHE A 99 -4.51 14.68 -1.14
C PHE A 99 -5.08 13.45 -0.43
N ILE A 100 -5.31 13.55 0.87
CA ILE A 100 -5.77 12.46 1.72
C ILE A 100 -6.92 12.91 2.63
N ARG A 101 -7.86 11.99 2.90
CA ARG A 101 -8.79 12.05 4.03
C ARG A 101 -9.06 10.65 4.59
N GLY A 102 -9.57 10.58 5.81
CA GLY A 102 -9.91 9.32 6.49
C GLY A 102 -9.01 9.05 7.69
N CYS A 103 -8.94 7.79 8.12
CA CYS A 103 -8.25 7.44 9.36
C CYS A 103 -7.64 6.03 9.36
N VAL A 104 -6.63 5.87 10.21
CA VAL A 104 -6.10 4.59 10.65
C VAL A 104 -6.26 4.50 12.17
N TYR A 105 -6.88 3.42 12.64
CA TYR A 105 -7.21 3.29 14.05
C TYR A 105 -7.14 1.84 14.51
N ASN A 106 -7.17 1.68 15.83
CA ASN A 106 -7.15 0.38 16.48
C ASN A 106 -8.47 0.17 17.23
N GLU A 107 -8.86 -1.09 17.33
CA GLU A 107 -10.01 -1.54 18.12
C GLU A 107 -9.59 -2.75 18.96
N MET A 108 -10.08 -2.81 20.20
CA MET A 108 -9.90 -3.97 21.08
C MET A 108 -11.25 -4.46 21.57
N ILE A 109 -11.41 -5.78 21.67
CA ILE A 109 -12.56 -6.42 22.31
C ILE A 109 -12.18 -6.90 23.71
N ASP A 110 -12.97 -6.52 24.72
CA ASP A 110 -12.77 -7.00 26.08
C ASP A 110 -13.41 -8.39 26.32
N GLU A 111 -13.21 -8.93 27.53
CA GLU A 111 -13.78 -10.22 27.95
C GLU A 111 -15.31 -10.25 27.93
N ASN A 112 -15.97 -9.08 28.02
CA ASN A 112 -17.42 -8.93 27.94
C ASN A 112 -17.93 -8.75 26.49
N GLY A 113 -17.03 -8.78 25.51
CA GLY A 113 -17.37 -8.56 24.10
C GLY A 113 -17.55 -7.10 23.70
N LYS A 114 -17.22 -6.14 24.57
CA LYS A 114 -17.30 -4.71 24.27
C LYS A 114 -16.11 -4.30 23.43
N VAL A 115 -16.38 -3.68 22.28
CA VAL A 115 -15.36 -3.14 21.38
C VAL A 115 -15.07 -1.69 21.75
N THR A 116 -13.79 -1.35 21.95
CA THR A 116 -13.31 0.01 22.20
C THR A 116 -12.38 0.44 21.08
N LYS A 117 -12.64 1.62 20.51
CA LYS A 117 -11.87 2.22 19.41
C LYS A 117 -10.92 3.31 19.95
N TYR A 118 -9.72 3.40 19.40
CA TYR A 118 -8.72 4.43 19.75
C TYR A 118 -7.74 4.71 18.61
N SER A 119 -7.16 5.92 18.59
CA SER A 119 -6.10 6.29 17.65
C SER A 119 -4.77 5.67 18.07
N GLY A 120 -4.47 4.47 17.58
CA GLY A 120 -3.22 3.77 17.84
C GLY A 120 -2.09 4.06 16.84
N THR A 121 -2.35 4.84 15.78
CA THR A 121 -1.40 5.11 14.70
C THR A 121 -1.15 6.61 14.56
N SER A 122 0.12 7.00 14.55
CA SER A 122 0.58 8.35 14.21
C SER A 122 1.51 8.28 13.00
N ARG A 123 1.66 9.39 12.28
CA ARG A 123 2.53 9.50 11.10
C ARG A 123 3.24 10.84 11.12
N GLN A 124 4.35 10.93 10.38
CA GLN A 124 4.90 12.24 10.04
C GLN A 124 3.95 12.96 9.08
N PHE A 125 3.75 14.24 9.32
CA PHE A 125 2.85 15.09 8.56
C PHE A 125 3.27 16.56 8.72
N PHE A 126 3.63 17.20 7.61
CA PHE A 126 4.06 18.61 7.57
C PHE A 126 5.09 19.02 8.65
N GLY A 127 6.14 18.20 8.80
CA GLY A 127 7.24 18.45 9.75
C GLY A 127 6.90 18.14 11.22
N SER A 128 5.74 17.55 11.48
CA SER A 128 5.31 17.15 12.83
C SER A 128 4.87 15.68 12.86
N ILE A 129 4.55 15.17 14.07
CA ILE A 129 3.95 13.84 14.23
C ILE A 129 2.49 14.04 14.62
N GLU A 130 1.58 13.57 13.77
CA GLU A 130 0.14 13.68 13.97
C GLU A 130 -0.53 12.31 14.05
N LYS A 131 -1.70 12.26 14.69
CA LYS A 131 -2.58 11.10 14.61
C LYS A 131 -2.96 10.88 13.15
N PHE A 132 -3.01 9.63 12.70
CA PHE A 132 -3.43 9.31 11.34
C PHE A 132 -4.96 9.40 11.22
N ASN A 133 -5.50 10.62 11.34
CA ASN A 133 -6.92 10.94 11.29
C ASN A 133 -7.12 12.32 10.65
N HIS A 134 -7.55 12.33 9.39
CA HIS A 134 -7.77 13.52 8.57
C HIS A 134 -9.26 13.58 8.19
N PRO A 135 -10.12 14.25 8.99
CA PRO A 135 -11.56 14.29 8.71
C PRO A 135 -11.90 15.04 7.42
N ASN A 136 -11.04 15.98 7.02
CA ASN A 136 -11.16 16.77 5.80
C ASN A 136 -10.05 16.37 4.81
N TRP A 137 -10.23 16.76 3.55
CA TRP A 137 -9.16 16.68 2.55
C TRP A 137 -8.01 17.61 2.94
N VAL A 138 -6.81 17.06 3.00
CA VAL A 138 -5.56 17.78 3.23
C VAL A 138 -4.51 17.29 2.23
N ILE A 139 -3.47 18.09 2.01
CA ILE A 139 -2.29 17.67 1.24
C ILE A 139 -1.60 16.53 2.01
N ASP A 140 -1.23 15.48 1.30
CA ASP A 140 -0.55 14.31 1.85
C ASP A 140 0.96 14.46 1.69
N SER A 141 1.59 15.23 2.59
CA SER A 141 3.05 15.42 2.60
C SER A 141 3.65 15.22 4.00
N ILE A 142 4.91 14.79 4.01
CA ILE A 142 5.72 14.65 5.23
C ILE A 142 6.35 15.99 5.59
N ASP A 143 6.73 16.81 4.60
CA ASP A 143 7.33 18.12 4.77
C ASP A 143 6.38 19.22 4.27
N LYS A 144 6.87 20.46 4.14
CA LYS A 144 6.04 21.59 3.69
C LYS A 144 5.89 21.67 2.18
N ASP A 145 6.70 20.94 1.42
CA ASP A 145 6.60 20.84 -0.02
C ASP A 145 5.41 19.91 -0.35
N PRO A 146 4.40 20.38 -1.10
CA PRO A 146 3.23 19.57 -1.41
C PRO A 146 3.49 18.51 -2.50
N ILE A 147 4.64 18.54 -3.18
CA ILE A 147 5.00 17.49 -4.14
C ILE A 147 5.19 16.17 -3.38
N TYR A 148 4.46 15.15 -3.81
CA TYR A 148 4.54 13.84 -3.19
C TYR A 148 5.91 13.22 -3.41
N ASN A 149 6.58 12.80 -2.33
CA ASN A 149 8.00 12.38 -2.32
C ASN A 149 8.95 13.49 -2.83
N SER A 150 8.70 14.74 -2.43
CA SER A 150 9.67 15.84 -2.52
C SER A 150 10.98 15.50 -1.82
N SER A 151 12.05 16.20 -2.21
CA SER A 151 13.38 16.11 -1.63
C SER A 151 13.87 17.50 -1.27
N ASP A 152 14.53 17.60 -0.13
CA ASP A 152 15.29 18.77 0.31
C ASP A 152 16.81 18.60 0.10
N VAL A 153 17.24 17.47 -0.49
CA VAL A 153 18.65 17.10 -0.65
C VAL A 153 19.32 17.87 -1.80
N SER A 154 18.56 18.23 -2.84
CA SER A 154 19.07 18.93 -4.01
C SER A 154 18.16 20.09 -4.42
N SER A 155 18.49 20.77 -5.53
CA SER A 155 17.60 21.77 -6.12
C SER A 155 16.35 21.17 -6.77
N SER A 156 16.41 19.89 -7.16
CA SER A 156 15.30 19.15 -7.76
C SER A 156 14.30 18.70 -6.69
N ARG A 157 13.01 18.84 -7.00
CA ARG A 157 11.91 18.39 -6.14
C ARG A 157 11.47 16.96 -6.48
N HIS A 158 12.13 16.32 -7.44
CA HIS A 158 11.75 15.03 -8.01
C HIS A 158 12.75 13.92 -7.71
N ASP A 159 13.77 14.18 -6.89
CA ASP A 159 14.86 13.24 -6.58
C ASP A 159 14.38 11.83 -6.20
N TYR A 160 13.27 11.73 -5.45
CA TYR A 160 12.71 10.44 -5.01
C TYR A 160 11.68 9.83 -5.96
N TYR A 161 11.50 10.41 -7.15
CA TYR A 161 10.73 9.78 -8.21
C TYR A 161 11.56 8.66 -8.79
N ARG A 162 10.86 7.63 -9.26
CA ARG A 162 11.46 6.38 -9.70
C ARG A 162 11.21 6.14 -11.17
N TRP A 163 12.10 5.38 -11.78
CA TRP A 163 11.92 4.82 -13.11
C TRP A 163 12.46 3.39 -13.09
N ASN A 164 12.12 2.59 -14.10
CA ASN A 164 12.59 1.21 -14.17
C ASN A 164 13.17 0.92 -15.56
N SER A 165 14.34 0.28 -15.63
CA SER A 165 14.98 -0.11 -16.90
C SER A 165 14.01 -0.78 -17.89
N ASN A 166 13.04 -1.55 -17.40
CA ASN A 166 11.86 -1.92 -18.16
C ASN A 166 10.73 -0.88 -17.92
N PRO A 167 10.36 -0.04 -18.92
CA PRO A 167 9.37 1.03 -18.75
C PRO A 167 7.95 0.53 -18.46
N ASN A 168 7.70 -0.77 -18.63
CA ASN A 168 6.43 -1.43 -18.34
C ASN A 168 6.42 -2.15 -16.97
N SER A 169 7.51 -2.05 -16.20
CA SER A 169 7.63 -2.64 -14.87
C SER A 169 7.57 -1.57 -13.78
N TYR A 170 7.06 -1.97 -12.61
CA TYR A 170 7.15 -1.24 -11.35
C TYR A 170 7.73 -2.14 -10.24
N GLY A 171 8.44 -3.20 -10.64
CA GLY A 171 9.14 -4.12 -9.73
C GLY A 171 10.45 -3.52 -9.23
N GLU A 172 10.98 -4.08 -8.16
CA GLU A 172 12.27 -3.67 -7.57
C GLU A 172 13.43 -3.97 -8.52
N ASP A 173 13.32 -5.05 -9.29
CA ASP A 173 14.31 -5.40 -10.31
C ASP A 173 14.37 -4.31 -11.40
N GLY A 174 15.49 -3.59 -11.43
CA GLY A 174 15.76 -2.50 -12.37
C GLY A 174 15.12 -1.15 -12.01
N GLU A 175 14.58 -0.99 -10.80
CA GLU A 175 14.12 0.30 -10.26
C GLU A 175 15.32 1.21 -9.92
N GLU A 176 15.26 2.46 -10.36
CA GLU A 176 16.23 3.51 -10.05
C GLU A 176 15.53 4.80 -9.62
N TYR A 177 16.22 5.62 -8.82
CA TYR A 177 15.77 6.95 -8.40
C TYR A 177 16.35 8.04 -9.31
N LEU A 178 15.57 9.09 -9.61
CA LEU A 178 16.06 10.27 -10.35
C LEU A 178 17.29 10.91 -9.69
N LEU A 179 17.37 10.88 -8.36
CA LEU A 179 18.53 11.34 -7.59
C LEU A 179 19.85 10.68 -8.01
N ARG A 180 19.79 9.42 -8.45
CA ARG A 180 20.98 8.58 -8.72
C ARG A 180 21.30 8.51 -10.19
N GLU A 181 20.27 8.35 -11.02
CA GLU A 181 20.45 8.13 -12.45
C GLU A 181 19.31 8.74 -13.25
N SER A 182 19.67 9.42 -14.34
CA SER A 182 18.73 9.98 -15.30
C SER A 182 18.04 8.86 -16.10
N PRO A 183 16.71 8.91 -16.29
CA PRO A 183 15.99 7.88 -17.00
C PRO A 183 16.32 7.91 -18.50
N THR A 184 16.31 6.73 -19.12
CA THR A 184 16.54 6.57 -20.57
C THR A 184 15.28 6.76 -21.41
N PHE A 185 14.11 6.87 -20.76
CA PHE A 185 12.81 7.10 -21.39
C PHE A 185 11.98 8.09 -20.56
N PRO A 186 11.04 8.83 -21.18
CA PRO A 186 10.36 9.95 -20.54
C PRO A 186 9.20 9.51 -19.64
N LYS A 187 9.42 8.59 -18.69
CA LYS A 187 8.38 8.13 -17.75
C LYS A 187 8.97 7.91 -16.36
N VAL A 188 8.26 8.39 -15.36
CA VAL A 188 8.59 8.23 -13.94
C VAL A 188 7.35 7.85 -13.16
N TYR A 189 7.55 7.40 -11.93
CA TYR A 189 6.47 7.07 -11.00
C TYR A 189 6.85 7.35 -9.55
N VAL A 190 5.81 7.51 -8.73
CA VAL A 190 5.86 7.43 -7.29
C VAL A 190 4.97 6.27 -6.84
N SER A 191 5.21 5.78 -5.62
CA SER A 191 4.42 4.71 -5.02
C SER A 191 3.97 5.09 -3.63
N ASP A 192 2.76 4.71 -3.27
CA ASP A 192 2.22 4.88 -1.93
C ASP A 192 1.77 3.54 -1.32
N LEU A 193 2.07 3.36 -0.04
CA LEU A 193 1.70 2.22 0.80
C LEU A 193 1.29 2.77 2.19
N PRO A 194 0.07 3.33 2.31
CA PRO A 194 -0.26 4.22 3.43
C PRO A 194 -0.35 3.50 4.78
N SER A 195 -0.86 2.27 4.82
CA SER A 195 -0.96 1.45 6.04
C SER A 195 -1.38 0.01 5.72
N THR A 196 -1.15 -0.89 6.67
CA THR A 196 -1.70 -2.25 6.69
C THR A 196 -2.72 -2.42 7.81
N SER A 197 -3.69 -3.31 7.58
CA SER A 197 -4.74 -3.70 8.53
C SER A 197 -4.58 -5.16 8.90
N PHE A 198 -4.68 -5.50 10.17
CA PHE A 198 -4.47 -6.85 10.68
C PHE A 198 -5.21 -7.06 12.00
N TYR A 199 -5.58 -8.30 12.28
CA TYR A 199 -6.21 -8.68 13.54
C TYR A 199 -5.33 -9.71 14.25
N SER A 200 -5.02 -9.46 15.52
CA SER A 200 -4.24 -10.36 16.37
C SER A 200 -4.66 -10.17 17.83
N ASP A 201 -4.81 -11.28 18.56
CA ASP A 201 -5.04 -11.30 20.01
C ASP A 201 -6.14 -10.37 20.53
N GLY A 202 -7.30 -10.33 19.84
CA GLY A 202 -8.43 -9.49 20.24
C GLY A 202 -8.28 -8.01 19.88
N SER A 203 -7.18 -7.64 19.21
CA SER A 203 -6.92 -6.30 18.70
C SER A 203 -6.97 -6.28 17.17
N ALA A 204 -7.63 -5.27 16.60
CA ALA A 204 -7.69 -5.03 15.18
C ALA A 204 -7.09 -3.67 14.84
N LYS A 205 -6.29 -3.60 13.77
CA LYS A 205 -5.91 -2.34 13.12
C LYS A 205 -6.73 -2.20 11.84
N SER A 206 -7.49 -1.12 11.75
CA SER A 206 -8.34 -0.78 10.60
C SER A 206 -7.77 0.42 9.86
N THR A 207 -7.88 0.41 8.53
CA THR A 207 -7.47 1.51 7.65
C THR A 207 -8.67 1.89 6.78
N ASN A 208 -9.06 3.15 6.78
CA ASN A 208 -10.07 3.66 5.85
C ASN A 208 -9.67 5.06 5.37
N LEU A 209 -9.02 5.11 4.21
CA LEU A 209 -8.43 6.32 3.63
C LEU A 209 -8.90 6.47 2.19
N GLU A 210 -9.21 7.71 1.82
CA GLU A 210 -9.47 8.13 0.45
C GLU A 210 -8.38 9.09 0.01
N PHE A 211 -8.00 8.96 -1.26
CA PHE A 211 -6.94 9.75 -1.87
C PHE A 211 -7.44 10.38 -3.16
N ASN A 212 -6.92 11.56 -3.44
CA ASN A 212 -7.04 12.21 -4.73
C ASN A 212 -5.63 12.57 -5.18
N VAL A 213 -5.16 11.96 -6.26
CA VAL A 213 -3.83 12.23 -6.82
C VAL A 213 -4.00 13.10 -8.05
N CYS A 214 -3.27 14.20 -8.10
CA CYS A 214 -3.37 15.17 -9.17
C CYS A 214 -1.99 15.45 -9.74
N ILE A 215 -1.94 15.69 -11.05
CA ILE A 215 -0.73 16.13 -11.74
C ILE A 215 -0.82 17.62 -12.05
N TYR A 216 0.22 18.36 -11.71
CA TYR A 216 0.35 19.80 -11.90
C TYR A 216 1.57 20.09 -12.75
N LYS A 217 1.65 21.31 -13.31
CA LYS A 217 2.95 21.86 -13.69
C LYS A 217 3.73 22.16 -12.43
N THR A 218 5.01 21.79 -12.37
CA THR A 218 5.86 22.05 -11.20
C THR A 218 5.96 23.53 -10.87
N SER A 219 5.92 24.41 -11.88
CA SER A 219 5.95 25.87 -11.70
C SER A 219 4.78 26.43 -10.91
N ASP A 220 3.64 25.72 -10.92
CA ASP A 220 2.39 26.17 -10.32
C ASP A 220 2.26 25.65 -8.88
N VAL A 221 3.12 24.73 -8.48
CA VAL A 221 3.13 24.12 -7.14
C VAL A 221 4.06 24.93 -6.23
N PRO A 222 3.57 25.53 -5.13
CA PRO A 222 4.40 26.33 -4.23
C PRO A 222 5.48 25.45 -3.59
N ARG A 223 6.64 26.04 -3.26
CA ARG A 223 7.75 25.36 -2.57
C ARG A 223 7.40 24.95 -1.14
N GLU A 224 6.59 25.75 -0.46
CA GLU A 224 6.07 25.48 0.88
C GLU A 224 4.58 25.84 0.93
N THR A 225 3.80 25.06 1.67
CA THR A 225 2.39 25.36 1.94
C THR A 225 1.93 24.79 3.29
N THR A 226 0.63 24.88 3.58
CA THR A 226 -0.05 24.28 4.73
C THR A 226 -0.93 23.10 4.31
N PRO A 227 -1.22 22.14 5.19
CA PRO A 227 -2.06 20.98 4.86
C PRO A 227 -3.42 21.33 4.22
N GLU A 228 -4.04 22.42 4.64
CA GLU A 228 -5.39 22.83 4.22
C GLU A 228 -5.42 23.62 2.91
N ASP A 229 -4.27 24.02 2.36
CA ASP A 229 -4.18 24.82 1.14
C ASP A 229 -4.37 23.97 -0.11
N ILE A 230 -5.48 23.23 -0.18
CA ILE A 230 -5.74 22.24 -1.23
C ILE A 230 -6.09 22.87 -2.60
N ASN A 231 -6.12 24.20 -2.69
CA ASN A 231 -6.50 24.97 -3.88
C ASN A 231 -5.39 25.92 -4.34
N PHE A 232 -4.12 25.60 -4.08
CA PHE A 232 -2.98 26.45 -4.48
C PHE A 232 -2.87 26.63 -6.01
N ALA A 233 -3.40 25.71 -6.82
CA ALA A 233 -3.42 25.77 -8.28
C ALA A 233 -4.54 24.89 -8.89
N GLU A 234 -4.83 25.07 -10.18
CA GLU A 234 -5.71 24.17 -10.94
C GLU A 234 -4.91 22.95 -11.45
N PRO A 235 -5.32 21.70 -11.15
CA PRO A 235 -4.63 20.51 -11.63
C PRO A 235 -4.85 20.29 -13.13
N ILE A 236 -3.88 19.65 -13.79
CA ILE A 236 -4.03 19.21 -15.18
C ILE A 236 -5.01 18.04 -15.26
N HIS A 237 -4.82 17.02 -14.40
CA HIS A 237 -5.72 15.88 -14.23
C HIS A 237 -5.70 15.39 -12.78
N CYS A 238 -6.79 14.77 -12.34
CA CYS A 238 -6.87 14.10 -11.04
C CYS A 238 -7.49 12.71 -11.16
N MET A 239 -7.07 11.79 -10.29
CA MET A 239 -7.64 10.46 -10.14
C MET A 239 -7.84 10.14 -8.66
N LYS A 240 -8.95 9.47 -8.34
CA LYS A 240 -9.25 9.05 -6.97
C LYS A 240 -8.92 7.59 -6.76
N TRP A 241 -8.42 7.26 -5.58
CA TRP A 241 -8.31 5.88 -5.10
C TRP A 241 -8.57 5.82 -3.60
N LYS A 242 -8.67 4.61 -3.05
CA LYS A 242 -8.93 4.40 -1.63
C LYS A 242 -8.28 3.13 -1.13
N THR A 243 -8.03 3.07 0.17
CA THR A 243 -7.84 1.82 0.90
C THR A 243 -8.88 1.73 2.02
N SER A 244 -9.67 0.66 2.01
CA SER A 244 -10.69 0.42 3.03
C SER A 244 -10.55 -1.01 3.50
N ASN A 245 -10.09 -1.19 4.72
CA ASN A 245 -9.99 -2.46 5.43
C ASN A 245 -10.45 -2.18 6.86
N VAL A 246 -11.76 -2.28 7.10
CA VAL A 246 -12.37 -2.04 8.42
C VAL A 246 -12.76 -3.38 9.05
N PHE A 247 -12.20 -3.68 10.22
CA PHE A 247 -12.47 -4.97 10.87
C PHE A 247 -13.87 -5.00 11.51
N ASN A 248 -14.58 -6.10 11.30
CA ASN A 248 -15.86 -6.38 11.95
C ASN A 248 -15.70 -7.53 12.94
N PHE A 249 -15.76 -7.24 14.24
CA PHE A 249 -15.60 -8.23 15.32
C PHE A 249 -16.68 -9.32 15.32
N LYS A 250 -17.89 -9.03 14.81
CA LYS A 250 -18.98 -10.01 14.72
C LYS A 250 -18.70 -11.05 13.64
N THR A 251 -18.20 -10.62 12.48
CA THR A 251 -17.95 -11.52 11.34
C THR A 251 -16.51 -12.02 11.30
N LYS A 252 -15.60 -11.42 12.08
CA LYS A 252 -14.14 -11.62 12.07
C LYS A 252 -13.53 -11.43 10.69
N LYS A 253 -14.02 -10.43 9.93
CA LYS A 253 -13.59 -10.13 8.56
C LYS A 253 -13.34 -8.64 8.38
N TYR A 254 -12.50 -8.32 7.40
CA TYR A 254 -12.30 -6.96 6.92
C TYR A 254 -13.34 -6.58 5.87
N GLU A 255 -13.99 -5.45 6.06
CA GLU A 255 -14.96 -4.84 5.16
C GLU A 255 -14.31 -3.75 4.29
N LYS A 256 -14.64 -3.73 2.99
CA LYS A 256 -14.02 -2.87 1.96
C LYS A 256 -14.84 -1.62 1.59
N ASN A 257 -16.07 -1.50 2.07
CA ASN A 257 -17.03 -0.46 1.64
C ASN A 257 -17.68 0.24 2.84
N VAL A 258 -16.91 0.52 3.88
CA VAL A 258 -17.38 1.29 5.03
C VAL A 258 -17.17 2.78 4.74
N PRO A 259 -18.18 3.64 4.89
CA PRO A 259 -18.00 5.09 4.75
C PRO A 259 -16.98 5.63 5.75
N ILE A 260 -16.15 6.60 5.32
CA ILE A 260 -15.16 7.26 6.18
C ILE A 260 -15.82 7.87 7.41
N GLU A 261 -16.97 8.51 7.23
CA GLU A 261 -17.72 9.19 8.28
C GLU A 261 -18.13 8.21 9.39
N LYS A 262 -18.40 6.95 9.03
CA LYS A 262 -18.73 5.87 9.97
C LYS A 262 -17.50 5.27 10.63
N SER A 263 -16.43 5.03 9.87
CA SER A 263 -15.23 4.39 10.42
C SER A 263 -14.43 5.34 11.31
N CYS A 264 -14.40 6.63 10.98
CA CYS A 264 -13.56 7.63 11.64
C CYS A 264 -14.29 8.41 12.74
N SER A 265 -15.59 8.19 12.95
CA SER A 265 -16.34 8.81 14.04
C SER A 265 -15.81 8.36 15.41
N GLY A 266 -15.61 9.32 16.33
CA GLY A 266 -15.25 9.04 17.73
C GLY A 266 -13.77 8.77 17.98
N LEU A 267 -12.88 9.23 17.08
CA LEU A 267 -11.42 9.20 17.20
C LEU A 267 -10.83 10.53 17.68
#